data_AF-A0A2V6IY36-F1
#
_entry.id   AF-A0A2V6IY36-F1
#
_cell.length_a   1.000
_cell.length_b   1.000
_cell.length_c   1.000
_cell.angle_alpha   90.00
_cell.angle_beta   90.00
_cell.angle_gamma   90.00
#
_symmetry.space_group_name_H-M   'P 1'
#
loop_
_entity.id
_entity.type
_entity.pdbx_description
1 polymer ?
#
loop_
_entity_poly.entity_id
_entity_poly.type
_entity_poly.pdbx_seq_one_letter_code
_entity_poly.pdbx_strand_id
1 'polypeptide(L)'
;MKLLKVKTARFSRVVEKCDNPHVYTLWQKPSANRHLQAQIKKNRVMTILKSESGTDFGIAGFKQRKGATYLVFPKSLKGFADKRIIGIDWSLVGE
;
A
#
# COMPACT_ATOMS: atom_id res chain seq x y z
N MET A 1 -0.86 11.16 27.76
CA MET A 1 -1.36 10.79 26.43
C MET A 1 -0.76 9.43 26.06
N LYS A 2 -1.56 8.34 26.09
CA LYS A 2 -1.05 6.99 25.83
C LYS A 2 -0.88 6.84 24.32
N LEU A 3 0.36 6.88 23.82
CA LEU A 3 0.66 6.57 22.42
C LEU A 3 0.17 5.15 22.15
N LEU A 4 -0.97 5.00 21.46
CA LEU A 4 -1.45 3.71 21.00
C LEU A 4 -0.32 3.08 20.18
N LYS A 5 0.21 1.94 20.64
CA LYS A 5 1.34 1.26 20.01
C LYS A 5 0.88 0.77 18.64
N VAL A 6 1.09 1.59 17.60
CA VAL A 6 0.70 1.26 16.23
C VAL A 6 1.49 0.02 15.81
N LYS A 7 0.80 -1.07 15.47
CA LYS A 7 1.47 -2.28 14.98
C LYS A 7 2.13 -1.95 13.65
N THR A 8 3.40 -2.28 13.50
CA THR A 8 4.19 -2.02 12.29
C THR A 8 4.63 -3.31 11.62
N ALA A 9 4.88 -3.24 10.31
CA ALA A 9 5.57 -4.28 9.56
C ALA A 9 6.54 -3.63 8.56
N ARG A 10 7.67 -4.28 8.27
CA ARG A 10 8.62 -3.79 7.26
C ARG A 10 8.12 -4.12 5.85
N PHE A 11 8.35 -3.19 4.91
CA PHE A 11 7.98 -3.38 3.51
C PHE A 11 8.61 -4.62 2.88
N SER A 12 9.89 -4.88 3.15
CA SER A 12 10.59 -6.09 2.67
C SER A 12 9.87 -7.38 3.06
N ARG A 13 9.32 -7.45 4.28
CA ARG A 13 8.53 -8.61 4.74
C ARG A 13 7.18 -8.74 4.02
N VAL A 14 6.62 -7.63 3.55
CA VAL A 14 5.43 -7.65 2.69
C VAL A 14 5.80 -8.21 1.33
N VAL A 15 6.86 -7.69 0.71
CA VAL A 15 7.35 -8.15 -0.61
C VAL A 15 7.69 -9.65 -0.58
N GLU A 16 8.39 -10.12 0.46
CA GLU A 16 8.73 -11.54 0.62
C GLU A 16 7.49 -12.46 0.64
N LYS A 17 6.38 -11.99 1.24
CA LYS A 17 5.14 -12.79 1.35
C LYS A 17 4.17 -12.58 0.19
N CYS A 18 4.15 -11.38 -0.37
CA CYS A 18 3.13 -10.94 -1.30
C CYS A 18 3.63 -10.75 -2.74
N ASP A 19 4.93 -11.03 -2.96
CA ASP A 19 5.72 -10.74 -4.15
C ASP A 19 5.88 -9.24 -4.44
N ASN A 20 6.71 -8.91 -5.42
CA ASN A 20 6.99 -7.52 -5.79
C ASN A 20 5.72 -6.83 -6.31
N PRO A 21 5.36 -5.66 -5.77
CA PRO A 21 4.25 -4.88 -6.28
C PRO A 21 4.64 -4.05 -7.50
N HIS A 22 3.63 -3.58 -8.23
CA HIS A 22 3.79 -2.62 -9.31
C HIS A 22 3.07 -1.31 -8.99
N VAL A 23 3.56 -0.20 -9.54
CA VAL A 23 2.93 1.11 -9.37
C VAL A 23 1.62 1.15 -10.14
N TYR A 24 0.54 1.57 -9.48
CA TYR A 24 -0.77 1.74 -10.10
C TYR A 24 -1.15 3.21 -10.22
N THR A 25 -1.10 3.72 -11.45
CA THR A 25 -1.50 5.09 -11.78
C THR A 25 -3.02 5.18 -11.94
N LEU A 26 -3.65 6.10 -11.19
CA LEU A 26 -5.10 6.35 -11.29
C LEU A 26 -5.42 7.22 -12.51
N TRP A 27 -5.54 6.59 -13.68
CA TRP A 27 -5.93 7.27 -14.94
C TRP A 27 -7.42 7.66 -15.01
N GLN A 28 -8.25 7.08 -14.14
CA GLN A 28 -9.70 7.29 -14.11
C GLN A 28 -10.19 7.34 -12.67
N LYS A 29 -11.42 7.84 -12.46
CA LYS A 29 -12.07 7.81 -11.15
C LYS A 29 -12.07 6.37 -10.60
N PRO A 30 -11.65 6.14 -9.35
CA PRO A 30 -11.58 4.78 -8.77
C PRO A 30 -12.88 4.00 -8.84
N SER A 31 -14.03 4.69 -8.77
CA SER A 31 -15.37 4.09 -8.88
C SER A 31 -15.69 3.59 -10.29
N ALA A 32 -15.16 4.23 -11.32
CA ALA A 32 -15.34 3.83 -12.73
C ALA A 32 -14.34 2.74 -13.15
N ASN A 33 -13.26 2.56 -12.39
CA ASN A 33 -12.19 1.63 -12.73
C ASN A 33 -12.44 0.22 -12.17
N ARG A 34 -13.07 -0.64 -12.98
CA ARG A 34 -13.38 -2.03 -12.60
C ARG A 34 -12.14 -2.85 -12.22
N HIS A 35 -11.01 -2.63 -12.88
CA HIS A 35 -9.78 -3.36 -12.60
C HIS A 35 -9.27 -3.04 -11.18
N LEU A 36 -9.15 -1.76 -10.85
CA LEU A 36 -8.76 -1.32 -9.52
C LEU A 36 -9.72 -1.86 -8.45
N GLN A 37 -11.03 -1.74 -8.67
CA GLN A 37 -12.04 -2.28 -7.76
C GLN A 37 -11.87 -3.78 -7.51
N ALA A 38 -11.51 -4.56 -8.53
CA ALA A 38 -11.22 -5.99 -8.37
C ALA A 38 -9.98 -6.22 -7.49
N GLN A 39 -8.90 -5.43 -7.64
CA GLN A 39 -7.71 -5.54 -6.79
C GLN A 39 -8.00 -5.13 -5.33
N ILE A 40 -8.82 -4.10 -5.13
CA ILE A 40 -9.27 -3.67 -3.80
C ILE A 40 -10.05 -4.80 -3.11
N LYS A 41 -11.02 -5.40 -3.81
CA LYS A 41 -11.79 -6.54 -3.28
C LYS A 41 -10.92 -7.75 -2.94
N LYS A 42 -9.84 -7.97 -3.70
CA LYS A 42 -8.85 -9.04 -3.44
C LYS A 42 -7.85 -8.68 -2.34
N ASN A 43 -7.96 -7.50 -1.72
CA ASN A 43 -7.03 -6.97 -0.73
C ASN A 43 -5.57 -6.91 -1.26
N ARG A 44 -5.39 -6.52 -2.52
CA ARG A 44 -4.07 -6.48 -3.19
C ARG A 44 -3.49 -5.08 -3.33
N VAL A 45 -4.23 -4.06 -2.92
CA VAL A 45 -3.80 -2.66 -3.04
C VAL A 45 -3.17 -2.18 -1.75
N MET A 46 -2.00 -1.56 -1.84
CA MET A 46 -1.40 -0.77 -0.76
C MET A 46 -1.43 0.70 -1.15
N THR A 47 -1.74 1.57 -0.18
CA THR A 47 -1.63 3.02 -0.33
C THR A 47 -0.38 3.50 0.40
N ILE A 48 0.54 4.11 -0.33
CA ILE A 48 1.70 4.80 0.22
C ILE A 48 1.33 6.27 0.43
N LEU A 49 1.49 6.74 1.67
CA LEU A 49 1.30 8.13 2.04
C LEU A 49 2.66 8.78 2.19
N LYS A 50 2.92 9.80 1.37
CA LYS A 50 4.08 10.68 1.53
C LYS A 50 3.85 11.61 2.71
N SER A 51 4.87 11.74 3.57
CA SER A 51 4.88 12.70 4.66
C SER A 51 5.67 13.93 4.22
N GLU A 52 5.14 15.13 4.42
CA GLU A 52 5.82 16.38 4.04
C GLU A 52 7.16 16.59 4.76
N SER A 53 7.31 16.03 5.95
CA SER A 53 8.47 16.19 6.84
C SER A 53 9.09 14.87 7.31
N GLY A 54 8.73 13.73 6.71
CA GLY A 54 9.11 12.42 7.26
C GLY A 54 9.12 11.27 6.25
N THR A 55 9.36 10.07 6.75
CA THR A 55 9.47 8.85 5.94
C THR A 55 8.11 8.40 5.40
N ASP A 56 8.08 7.98 4.15
CA ASP A 56 6.93 7.35 3.52
C ASP A 56 6.47 6.12 4.32
N PHE A 57 5.15 5.93 4.39
CA PHE A 57 4.59 4.75 5.01
C PHE A 57 3.40 4.20 4.22
N GLY A 58 3.25 2.88 4.25
CA GLY A 58 2.20 2.16 3.57
C GLY A 58 1.06 1.76 4.48
N ILE A 59 -0.12 1.62 3.88
CA ILE A 59 -1.32 1.06 4.48
C ILE A 59 -1.82 -0.04 3.55
N ALA A 60 -2.02 -1.25 4.08
CA ALA A 60 -2.70 -2.32 3.34
C ALA A 60 -4.16 -1.93 3.13
N GLY A 61 -4.55 -1.69 1.88
CA GLY A 61 -5.85 -1.18 1.48
C GLY A 61 -5.75 0.07 0.60
N PHE A 62 -6.84 0.36 -0.10
CA PHE A 62 -6.98 1.56 -0.91
C PHE A 62 -7.54 2.71 -0.07
N LYS A 63 -6.81 3.83 0.01
CA LYS A 63 -7.26 5.08 0.61
C LYS A 63 -6.98 6.22 -0.34
N GLN A 64 -8.03 6.77 -0.94
CA GLN A 64 -7.88 7.90 -1.85
C GLN A 64 -7.41 9.14 -1.09
N ARG A 65 -6.17 9.58 -1.35
CA ARG A 65 -5.57 10.77 -0.75
C ARG A 65 -4.76 11.51 -1.82
N LYS A 66 -4.75 12.85 -1.73
CA LYS A 66 -3.93 13.69 -2.62
C LYS A 66 -2.45 13.36 -2.38
N GLY A 67 -1.70 13.12 -3.46
CA GLY A 67 -0.28 12.78 -3.39
C GLY A 67 0.04 11.35 -2.92
N ALA A 68 -0.95 10.47 -2.80
CA ALA A 68 -0.72 9.07 -2.49
C ALA A 68 -0.30 8.27 -3.73
N THR A 69 0.62 7.33 -3.53
CA THR A 69 0.99 6.34 -4.55
C THR A 69 0.30 5.02 -4.23
N TYR A 70 -0.22 4.34 -5.24
CA TYR A 70 -0.87 3.04 -5.07
C TYR A 70 0.03 1.95 -5.62
N LEU A 71 0.17 0.88 -4.85
CA LEU A 71 0.91 -0.31 -5.24
C LEU A 71 -0.07 -1.48 -5.34
N VAL A 72 0.03 -2.27 -6.41
CA VAL A 72 -0.76 -3.50 -6.59
C VAL A 72 0.16 -4.70 -6.45
N PHE A 73 -0.16 -5.56 -5.48
CA PHE A 73 0.56 -6.79 -5.20
C PHE A 73 -0.04 -7.97 -5.96
N PRO A 74 0.78 -8.93 -6.42
CA PRO A 74 0.29 -10.18 -6.99
C PRO A 74 -0.56 -11.00 -6.01
N LYS A 75 -0.18 -11.00 -4.73
CA LYS A 75 -0.85 -11.72 -3.64
C LYS A 75 -1.55 -10.79 -2.65
N SER A 76 -2.44 -11.37 -1.84
CA SER A 76 -3.25 -10.62 -0.87
C SER A 76 -2.43 -10.07 0.29
N LEU A 77 -2.73 -8.83 0.69
CA LEU A 77 -2.17 -8.11 1.83
C LEU A 77 -2.94 -8.33 3.14
N LYS A 78 -3.92 -9.25 3.18
CA LYS A 78 -4.81 -9.43 4.34
C LYS A 78 -4.05 -9.69 5.65
N GLY A 79 -2.90 -10.39 5.61
CA GLY A 79 -2.05 -10.62 6.78
C GLY A 79 -1.32 -9.37 7.32
N PHE A 80 -1.37 -8.28 6.57
CA PHE A 80 -0.80 -6.97 6.90
C PHE A 80 -1.88 -5.89 7.13
N ALA A 81 -3.16 -6.27 7.15
CA ALA A 81 -4.23 -5.39 7.56
C ALA A 81 -3.94 -4.82 8.96
N ASP A 82 -4.37 -3.57 9.19
CA ASP A 82 -4.22 -2.84 10.44
C ASP A 82 -2.77 -2.60 10.91
N LYS A 83 -1.79 -2.84 10.05
CA LYS A 83 -0.38 -2.54 10.30
C LYS A 83 0.07 -1.34 9.47
N ARG A 84 0.91 -0.51 10.08
CA ARG A 84 1.64 0.53 9.34
C ARG A 84 2.87 -0.10 8.69
N ILE A 85 2.95 -0.02 7.37
CA ILE A 85 4.09 -0.53 6.62
C ILE A 85 5.17 0.55 6.60
N ILE A 86 6.37 0.20 7.06
CA ILE A 86 7.49 1.14 7.22
C ILE A 86 8.71 0.69 6.42
N GLY A 87 9.62 1.62 6.16
CA GLY A 87 10.83 1.37 5.38
C GLY A 87 10.48 0.98 3.94
N ILE A 88 9.68 1.83 3.29
CA ILE A 88 9.30 1.63 1.88
C ILE A 88 10.57 1.67 1.04
N ASP A 89 10.85 0.56 0.38
CA ASP A 89 12.00 0.42 -0.51
C ASP A 89 11.49 0.41 -1.94
N TRP A 90 11.67 1.54 -2.62
CA TRP A 90 11.22 1.72 -4.00
C TRP A 90 12.00 0.85 -4.99
N SER A 91 13.18 0.32 -4.63
CA SER A 91 13.93 -0.62 -5.49
C SER A 91 13.25 -1.99 -5.63
N LEU A 92 12.34 -2.34 -4.71
CA LEU A 92 11.58 -3.59 -4.74
C LEU A 92 10.23 -3.45 -5.45
N VAL A 93 9.92 -2.26 -5.97
CA VAL A 93 8.69 -1.98 -6.73
C VAL A 93 9.01 -2.12 -8.22
N GLY A 94 8.29 -3.00 -8.92
CA GLY A 94 8.39 -3.13 -10.37
C GLY A 94 7.70 -1.97 -11.09
N GLU A 95 8.14 -1.69 -12.31
CA GLU A 95 7.45 -0.78 -13.26
C GLU A 95 6.11 -1.35 -13.73
#